data_AF-A0A6N7CA00-F1
#
_entry.id   AF-A0A6N7CA00-F1
#
_cell.length_a   1.000
_cell.length_b   1.000
_cell.length_c   1.000
_cell.angle_alpha   90.00
_cell.angle_beta   90.00
_cell.angle_gamma   90.00
#
_symmetry.space_group_name_H-M   'P 1'
#
loop_
_entity.id
_entity.type
_entity.pdbx_description
1 polymer ?
#
loop_
_entity_poly.entity_id
_entity_poly.type
_entity_poly.pdbx_seq_one_letter_code
_entity_poly.pdbx_strand_id
1 'polypeptide(L)'
;MPEVGSNGTGGVDGWQQIPSGARGYDGFGGHIGRTSAESTPWWKPEAKAPAGAPNIVVILIDDMGYSDIGPFDSEIDTPNLNRLADSGYWLSNYHTTSVCSPA
;
A
#
# COMPACT_ATOMS: atom_id res chain seq x y z
N MET A 1 4.78 39.21 -3.53
CA MET A 1 4.43 37.78 -3.54
C MET A 1 5.75 37.01 -3.64
N PRO A 2 6.29 36.42 -2.56
CA PRO A 2 7.61 35.80 -2.65
C PRO A 2 7.50 34.41 -3.29
N GLU A 3 8.37 34.17 -4.26
CA GLU A 3 8.61 32.90 -4.94
C GLU A 3 9.00 31.80 -3.94
N VAL A 4 8.49 30.58 -4.13
CA VAL A 4 9.01 29.39 -3.47
C VAL A 4 10.29 28.98 -4.19
N GLY A 5 11.39 29.58 -3.75
CA GLY A 5 12.74 29.27 -4.23
C GLY A 5 13.22 27.91 -3.73
N SER A 6 13.83 27.19 -4.68
CA SER A 6 14.95 26.25 -4.57
C SER A 6 15.29 25.69 -3.17
N ASN A 7 15.37 24.36 -3.10
CA ASN A 7 16.13 23.56 -2.12
C ASN A 7 17.25 24.36 -1.43
N GLY A 8 16.92 24.94 -0.29
CA GLY A 8 17.77 25.86 0.44
C GLY A 8 17.70 25.54 1.91
N THR A 9 18.80 25.03 2.43
CA THR A 9 19.14 25.04 3.85
C THR A 9 19.16 26.50 4.33
N GLY A 10 18.04 27.00 4.82
CA GLY A 10 17.90 28.35 5.35
C GLY A 10 16.77 28.40 6.37
N GLY A 11 17.14 28.64 7.63
CA GLY A 11 16.27 28.50 8.79
C GLY A 11 15.07 29.46 8.82
N VAL A 12 13.98 28.97 9.39
CA VAL A 12 12.89 29.79 9.95
C VAL A 12 13.04 29.77 11.47
N ASP A 13 13.23 30.94 12.06
CA ASP A 13 13.47 31.11 13.49
C ASP A 13 12.33 30.51 14.34
N GLY A 14 12.69 29.57 15.22
CA GLY A 14 11.83 29.07 16.31
C GLY A 14 11.12 27.73 16.08
N TRP A 15 11.10 27.18 14.86
CA TRP A 15 10.58 25.82 14.63
C TRP A 15 11.73 24.81 14.76
N GLN A 16 11.65 24.00 15.81
CA GLN A 16 12.60 22.95 16.12
C GLN A 16 13.01 22.16 14.86
N GLN A 17 14.32 22.02 14.65
CA GLN A 17 14.93 21.22 13.59
C GLN A 17 14.16 19.90 13.47
N ILE A 18 13.41 19.74 12.38
CA ILE A 18 12.60 18.55 12.16
C ILE A 18 13.57 17.38 11.96
N PRO A 19 13.48 16.32 12.77
CA PRO A 19 14.39 15.19 12.63
C PRO A 19 14.35 14.62 11.22
N SER A 20 15.51 14.17 10.71
CA SER A 20 15.59 13.44 9.46
C SER A 20 14.64 12.23 9.51
N GLY A 21 13.78 12.06 8.50
CA GLY A 21 12.75 11.02 8.44
C GLY A 21 11.40 11.39 9.07
N ALA A 22 11.30 12.52 9.78
CA ALA A 22 10.04 12.94 10.42
C ALA A 22 9.04 13.55 9.42
N ARG A 23 9.45 13.82 8.18
CA ARG A 23 8.53 14.17 7.10
C ARG A 23 8.28 12.94 6.24
N GLY A 24 7.01 12.51 6.15
CA GLY A 24 6.60 11.40 5.29
C GLY A 24 6.91 11.57 3.80
N TYR A 25 7.33 12.77 3.38
CA TYR A 25 7.73 13.12 2.02
C TYR A 25 9.24 13.28 1.85
N ASP A 26 10.06 12.85 2.82
CA ASP A 26 11.51 12.86 2.66
C ASP A 26 11.91 12.01 1.44
N GLY A 27 12.58 12.66 0.48
CA GLY A 27 12.94 12.05 -0.80
C GLY A 27 11.85 12.08 -1.88
N PHE A 28 10.75 12.83 -1.70
CA PHE A 28 9.76 13.06 -2.75
C PHE A 28 10.37 13.88 -3.90
N GLY A 29 10.46 13.28 -5.09
CA GLY A 29 11.03 13.90 -6.29
C GLY A 29 10.05 14.73 -7.12
N GLY A 30 8.82 14.95 -6.64
CA GLY A 30 7.80 15.73 -7.32
C GLY A 30 7.77 17.18 -6.82
N HIS A 31 6.76 17.93 -7.25
CA HIS A 31 6.55 19.31 -6.85
C HIS A 31 5.23 19.45 -6.09
N ILE A 32 5.27 20.04 -4.90
CA ILE A 32 4.07 20.33 -4.10
C ILE A 32 3.71 21.80 -4.31
N GLY A 33 2.68 22.04 -5.12
CA GLY A 33 2.13 23.37 -5.38
C GLY A 33 1.03 23.73 -4.38
N ARG A 34 0.52 24.97 -4.45
CA ARG A 34 -0.61 25.39 -3.60
C ARG A 34 -1.94 24.83 -4.07
N THR A 35 -2.00 24.51 -5.35
CA THR A 35 -3.15 23.86 -5.99
C THR A 35 -2.73 22.52 -6.59
N SER A 36 -3.71 21.64 -6.83
CA SER A 36 -3.46 20.36 -7.52
C SER A 36 -2.86 20.59 -8.91
N ALA A 37 -3.29 21.63 -9.62
CA ALA A 37 -2.79 21.98 -10.94
C ALA A 37 -1.31 22.43 -10.95
N GLU A 38 -0.84 23.00 -9.85
CA GLU A 38 0.56 23.38 -9.66
C GLU A 38 1.42 22.22 -9.15
N SER A 39 0.82 21.10 -8.75
CA SER A 39 1.56 19.98 -8.16
C SER A 39 1.95 18.97 -9.22
N THR A 40 3.16 18.40 -9.11
CA THR A 40 3.57 17.25 -9.90
C THR A 40 3.70 16.02 -9.00
N PRO A 41 2.96 14.93 -9.27
CA PRO A 41 3.10 13.71 -8.52
C PRO A 41 4.48 13.09 -8.78
N TRP A 42 4.99 12.38 -7.78
CA TRP A 42 6.18 11.55 -7.93
C TRP A 42 5.98 10.25 -7.19
N TRP A 43 6.30 9.16 -7.87
CA TRP A 43 6.24 7.81 -7.35
C TRP A 43 7.66 7.30 -7.23
N LYS A 44 7.95 6.55 -6.17
CA LYS A 44 9.22 5.83 -6.09
C LYS A 44 9.33 4.91 -7.31
N PRO A 45 10.53 4.79 -7.91
CA PRO A 45 10.74 3.83 -8.98
C PRO A 45 10.28 2.44 -8.55
N GLU A 46 9.60 1.75 -9.45
CA GLU A 46 9.12 0.39 -9.19
C GLU A 46 10.30 -0.52 -8.88
N ALA A 47 10.21 -1.26 -7.77
CA ALA A 47 11.22 -2.23 -7.41
C ALA A 47 11.21 -3.37 -8.42
N LYS A 48 12.31 -3.56 -9.15
CA LYS A 48 12.44 -4.68 -10.10
C LYS A 48 12.87 -5.94 -9.36
N ALA A 49 12.08 -7.00 -9.49
CA ALA A 49 12.43 -8.31 -8.95
C ALA A 49 13.75 -8.84 -9.59
N PRO A 50 14.64 -9.49 -8.83
CA PRO A 50 15.83 -10.14 -9.38
C PRO A 50 15.50 -11.21 -10.41
N ALA A 51 16.45 -11.54 -11.29
CA ALA A 51 16.30 -12.65 -12.22
C ALA A 51 16.09 -13.97 -11.47
N GLY A 52 15.08 -14.74 -11.85
CA GLY A 52 14.72 -16.02 -11.21
C GLY A 52 13.87 -15.89 -9.94
N ALA A 53 13.47 -14.69 -9.53
CA ALA A 53 12.50 -14.52 -8.45
C ALA A 53 11.14 -15.15 -8.84
N PRO A 54 10.39 -15.72 -7.88
CA PRO A 54 9.05 -16.25 -8.16
C PRO A 54 8.08 -15.11 -8.47
N ASN A 55 7.08 -15.41 -9.30
CA ASN A 55 5.92 -14.54 -9.45
C ASN A 55 5.01 -14.70 -8.23
N ILE A 56 4.61 -13.59 -7.63
CA ILE A 56 3.63 -13.57 -6.54
C ILE A 56 2.34 -12.97 -7.08
N VAL A 57 1.24 -13.72 -6.95
CA VAL A 57 -0.11 -13.25 -7.30
C VAL A 57 -0.91 -13.18 -6.02
N VAL A 58 -1.30 -11.97 -5.63
CA VAL A 58 -2.16 -11.73 -4.46
C VAL A 58 -3.58 -11.47 -4.97
N ILE A 59 -4.53 -12.28 -4.51
CA ILE A 59 -5.95 -12.09 -4.77
C ILE A 59 -6.59 -11.71 -3.43
N LEU A 60 -7.09 -10.48 -3.34
CA LEU A 60 -7.84 -9.99 -2.20
C LEU A 60 -9.30 -9.82 -2.63
N ILE A 61 -10.21 -10.33 -1.80
CA ILE A 61 -11.65 -10.22 -2.05
C ILE A 61 -12.24 -9.41 -0.89
N ASP A 62 -12.94 -8.34 -1.25
CA ASP A 62 -13.60 -7.46 -0.30
C ASP A 62 -14.86 -8.12 0.27
N ASP A 63 -15.15 -7.87 1.54
CA ASP A 63 -16.35 -8.36 2.25
C ASP A 63 -16.63 -9.88 2.14
N MET A 64 -15.60 -10.72 2.00
CA MET A 64 -15.75 -12.17 2.03
C MET A 64 -15.87 -12.71 3.46
N GLY A 65 -16.99 -13.36 3.76
CA GLY A 65 -17.24 -14.11 4.99
C GLY A 65 -16.47 -15.43 5.04
N TYR A 66 -16.31 -15.97 6.26
CA TYR A 66 -15.54 -17.20 6.48
C TYR A 66 -16.10 -18.39 5.71
N SER A 67 -17.42 -18.62 5.74
CA SER A 67 -18.10 -19.74 5.08
C SER A 67 -18.58 -19.44 3.66
N ASP A 68 -18.03 -18.40 3.01
CA ASP A 68 -18.45 -18.02 1.64
C ASP A 68 -17.79 -18.89 0.56
N ILE A 69 -16.77 -19.69 0.92
CA ILE A 69 -16.04 -20.54 -0.03
C ILE A 69 -15.90 -21.98 0.48
N GLY A 70 -15.83 -22.93 -0.46
CA GLY A 70 -15.90 -24.37 -0.20
C GLY A 70 -14.89 -24.93 0.80
N PRO A 71 -13.62 -24.45 0.87
CA PRO A 71 -12.68 -24.90 1.90
C PRO A 71 -13.12 -24.66 3.35
N PHE A 72 -14.13 -23.81 3.55
CA PHE A 72 -14.68 -23.43 4.85
C PHE A 72 -16.18 -23.78 4.99
N ASP A 73 -16.63 -24.85 4.33
CA ASP A 73 -18.00 -25.40 4.43
C ASP A 73 -19.09 -24.49 3.85
N SER A 74 -18.83 -23.89 2.68
CA SER A 74 -19.83 -23.10 1.96
C SER A 74 -20.90 -23.95 1.27
N GLU A 75 -22.12 -23.43 1.21
CA GLU A 75 -23.21 -23.95 0.38
C GLU A 75 -23.05 -23.62 -1.11
N ILE A 76 -22.16 -22.68 -1.47
CA ILE A 76 -21.91 -22.26 -2.84
C ILE A 76 -20.76 -23.08 -3.43
N ASP A 77 -20.99 -23.70 -4.59
CA ASP A 77 -19.95 -24.44 -5.29
C ASP A 77 -18.88 -23.50 -5.83
N THR A 78 -17.66 -23.64 -5.31
CA THR A 78 -16.49 -22.82 -5.63
C THR A 78 -15.31 -23.69 -6.08
N PRO A 79 -15.47 -24.48 -7.17
CA PRO A 79 -14.56 -25.58 -7.50
C PRO A 79 -13.13 -25.12 -7.81
N ASN A 80 -12.96 -23.88 -8.31
CA ASN A 80 -11.65 -23.31 -8.55
C ASN A 80 -10.90 -22.96 -7.25
N LEU A 81 -11.61 -22.48 -6.22
CA LEU A 81 -11.02 -22.19 -4.91
C LEU A 81 -10.73 -23.47 -4.14
N ASN A 82 -11.59 -24.49 -4.26
CA ASN A 82 -11.34 -25.82 -3.71
C ASN A 82 -10.02 -26.39 -4.25
N ARG A 83 -9.83 -26.36 -5.58
CA ARG A 83 -8.59 -26.84 -6.22
C ARG A 83 -7.34 -26.05 -5.78
N LEU A 84 -7.47 -24.75 -5.51
CA LEU A 84 -6.35 -23.95 -4.99
C LEU A 84 -6.01 -24.36 -3.54
N ALA A 85 -7.01 -24.57 -2.70
CA ALA A 85 -6.80 -25.03 -1.32
C ALA A 85 -6.17 -26.43 -1.27
N ASP A 86 -6.61 -27.36 -2.13
CA ASP A 86 -6.09 -28.73 -2.20
C ASP A 86 -4.63 -28.81 -2.68
N SER A 87 -4.17 -27.81 -3.43
CA SER A 87 -2.81 -27.75 -3.97
C SER A 87 -1.87 -26.87 -3.13
N GLY A 88 -2.33 -26.35 -2.00
CA GLY A 88 -1.59 -25.40 -1.20
C GLY A 88 -1.88 -25.51 0.30
N TYR A 89 -1.86 -24.37 0.96
CA TYR A 89 -2.16 -24.24 2.38
C TYR A 89 -3.36 -23.32 2.55
N TRP A 90 -4.24 -23.68 3.46
CA TRP A 90 -5.35 -22.84 3.90
C TRP A 90 -5.19 -22.56 5.40
N LEU A 91 -5.53 -21.34 5.80
CA LEU A 91 -5.35 -20.86 7.17
C LEU A 91 -6.73 -20.71 7.81
N SER A 92 -7.04 -21.55 8.81
CA SER A 92 -8.36 -21.60 9.46
C SER A 92 -8.60 -20.57 10.55
N ASN A 93 -7.55 -19.89 11.00
CA ASN A 93 -7.61 -18.94 12.12
C ASN A 93 -7.06 -17.56 11.70
N TYR A 94 -7.55 -17.06 10.58
CA TYR A 94 -7.26 -15.71 10.11
C TYR A 94 -8.23 -14.70 10.73
N HIS A 95 -7.73 -13.53 11.13
CA HIS A 95 -8.53 -12.47 11.73
C HIS A 95 -8.34 -11.17 10.94
N THR A 96 -9.44 -10.51 10.62
CA THR A 96 -9.47 -9.17 10.04
C THR A 96 -10.25 -8.23 10.95
N THR A 97 -9.90 -6.95 10.94
CA THR A 97 -10.73 -5.92 11.57
C THR A 97 -11.93 -5.61 10.68
N SER A 98 -13.12 -5.47 11.26
CA SER A 98 -14.37 -5.17 10.53
C SER A 98 -14.46 -3.71 10.08
N VAL A 99 -13.42 -3.19 9.41
CA VAL A 99 -13.35 -1.82 8.89
C VAL A 99 -12.60 -1.80 7.55
N CYS A 100 -13.12 -1.03 6.59
CA CYS A 100 -12.56 -0.88 5.24
C CYS A 100 -11.35 0.08 5.18
N SER A 101 -10.96 0.67 6.33
CA SER A 101 -9.77 1.53 6.52
C SER A 101 -8.73 0.75 7.33
N PRO A 102 -7.43 1.02 7.19
CA PRO A 102 -6.39 -0.01 7.12
C PRO A 102 -6.36 -0.94 8.33
N ALA A 103 -6.30 -2.24 8.02
CA ALA A 103 -5.70 -3.29 8.85
C ALA A 103 -4.19 -3.38 8.57
#